data_AF-A0A8K0K6B0-F1
#
_entry.id   AF-A0A8K0K6B0-F1
#
_cell.length_a   1.000
_cell.length_b   1.000
_cell.length_c   1.000
_cell.angle_alpha   90.00
_cell.angle_beta   90.00
_cell.angle_gamma   90.00
#
_symmetry.space_group_name_H-M   'P 1'
#
loop_
_entity.id
_entity.type
_entity.pdbx_description
1 polymer ?
#
loop_
_entity_poly.entity_id
_entity_poly.type
_entity_poly.pdbx_seq_one_letter_code
_entity_poly.pdbx_strand_id
1 'polypeptide(L)'
;MSVKVCLFIVVLKACLSQQFSPPKDYLQHKIPSYLEDCYSNPELRDRALRLPSTINTLVSLIQKAERDEHTEKYTKKVGGVLDATVMSYSILHRFRLDGIVREPDVPSSKANITGSGKGVIPYAPMGPEFNKYKILFGELIPGNAILFPNSTLGPHEKCALHFMLSSTVDLWERGDEGMTCKRPKVEDGNVPSRLSRCPLEDGVMAVHTPYSLRADTVSPGTVIAGIAASLQHQEIPLSKLLHNTEDGVAVTDWIPVLHDVPQKLTILNTWAATLAGDMAEVAIYQGPYKLRTPIKDQEAIKADLKVGAEGWWGAGPNIPAPTVYTTDSRVAKWYYLLRNRDLEMTDAEIRGGIDGK
;
A
#
# COMPACT_ATOMS: atom_id res chain seq x y z
N MET A 1 -42.37 23.09 -31.25
CA MET A 1 -41.09 23.50 -30.61
C MET A 1 -40.65 22.63 -29.42
N SER A 2 -41.34 21.53 -29.05
CA SER A 2 -41.06 20.82 -27.78
C SER A 2 -40.05 19.66 -27.84
N VAL A 3 -39.78 19.07 -29.01
CA VAL A 3 -38.96 17.84 -29.08
C VAL A 3 -37.45 18.14 -29.19
N LYS A 4 -37.08 19.25 -29.84
CA LYS A 4 -35.66 19.64 -30.01
C LYS A 4 -35.01 20.10 -28.71
N VAL A 5 -35.77 20.68 -27.78
CA VAL A 5 -35.26 21.15 -26.48
C VAL A 5 -34.98 19.98 -25.53
N CYS A 6 -35.86 18.95 -25.50
CA CYS A 6 -35.62 17.75 -24.69
C CYS A 6 -34.39 16.97 -25.17
N LEU A 7 -34.18 16.86 -26.49
CA LEU A 7 -33.01 16.14 -27.02
C LEU A 7 -31.70 16.84 -26.62
N PHE A 8 -31.68 18.17 -26.60
CA PHE A 8 -30.49 18.95 -26.22
C PHE A 8 -30.15 18.81 -24.73
N ILE A 9 -31.15 18.76 -23.85
CA ILE A 9 -30.95 18.58 -22.40
C ILE A 9 -30.49 17.16 -22.06
N VAL A 10 -31.00 16.14 -22.77
CA VAL A 10 -30.56 14.75 -22.58
C VAL A 10 -29.13 14.56 -23.07
N VAL A 11 -28.75 15.17 -24.20
CA VAL A 11 -27.38 15.12 -24.71
C VAL A 11 -26.42 15.90 -23.81
N LEU A 12 -26.81 17.07 -23.27
CA LEU A 12 -25.99 17.79 -22.28
C LEU A 12 -25.78 16.99 -21.00
N LYS A 13 -26.84 16.35 -20.45
CA LYS A 13 -26.71 15.49 -19.26
C LYS A 13 -25.85 14.25 -19.53
N ALA A 14 -25.93 13.66 -20.72
CA ALA A 14 -25.10 12.52 -21.10
C ALA A 14 -23.62 12.89 -21.34
N CYS A 15 -23.34 14.14 -21.76
CA CYS A 15 -21.97 14.65 -21.87
C CYS A 15 -21.37 15.08 -20.52
N LEU A 16 -22.19 15.57 -19.58
CA LEU A 16 -21.75 15.98 -18.24
C LEU A 16 -21.56 14.82 -17.25
N SER A 17 -22.00 13.60 -17.56
CA SER A 17 -21.85 12.42 -16.70
C SER A 17 -20.82 11.40 -17.17
N GLN A 18 -20.20 11.60 -18.33
CA GLN A 18 -19.06 10.77 -18.75
C GLN A 18 -17.78 11.29 -18.09
N GLN A 19 -17.65 11.04 -16.77
CA GLN A 19 -16.33 10.82 -16.20
C GLN A 19 -15.75 9.62 -16.93
N PHE A 20 -14.87 9.88 -17.89
CA PHE A 20 -14.03 8.88 -18.52
C PHE A 20 -13.07 8.37 -17.44
N SER A 21 -13.55 7.46 -16.60
CA SER A 21 -12.72 6.78 -15.62
C SER A 21 -11.78 5.88 -16.43
N PRO A 22 -10.46 6.12 -16.38
CA PRO A 22 -9.51 5.22 -17.03
C PRO A 22 -9.71 3.81 -16.43
N PRO A 23 -9.39 2.74 -17.17
CA PRO A 23 -9.51 1.40 -16.63
C PRO A 23 -8.74 1.32 -15.31
N LYS A 24 -9.41 0.84 -14.26
CA LYS A 24 -8.83 0.66 -12.92
C LYS A 24 -7.90 -0.56 -12.91
N ASP A 25 -6.90 -0.55 -13.78
CA ASP A 25 -5.93 -1.65 -13.95
C ASP A 25 -5.17 -1.94 -12.65
N TYR A 26 -5.05 -0.94 -11.77
CA TYR A 26 -4.47 -1.04 -10.43
C TYR A 26 -5.33 -1.83 -9.42
N LEU A 27 -6.61 -2.11 -9.73
CA LEU A 27 -7.48 -2.96 -8.90
C LEU A 27 -7.49 -4.42 -9.35
N GLN A 28 -6.68 -4.79 -10.35
CA GLN A 28 -6.58 -6.17 -10.84
C GLN A 28 -5.44 -6.90 -10.12
N HIS A 29 -5.47 -8.24 -10.10
CA HIS A 29 -4.35 -9.08 -9.63
C HIS A 29 -3.18 -9.10 -10.63
N LYS A 30 -2.78 -7.93 -11.10
CA LYS A 30 -1.73 -7.74 -12.09
C LYS A 30 -1.05 -6.41 -11.84
N ILE A 31 0.27 -6.39 -11.97
CA ILE A 31 1.04 -5.16 -11.91
C ILE A 31 0.66 -4.27 -13.11
N PRO A 32 0.27 -3.00 -12.88
CA PRO A 32 -0.02 -2.06 -13.95
C PRO A 32 1.18 -1.82 -14.85
N SER A 33 0.93 -1.56 -16.15
CA SER A 33 1.98 -1.37 -17.16
C SER A 33 3.01 -0.29 -16.81
N TYR A 34 2.58 0.74 -16.08
CA TYR A 34 3.48 1.80 -15.63
C TYR A 34 4.38 1.38 -14.46
N LEU A 35 4.12 0.30 -13.72
CA LEU A 35 5.02 -0.21 -12.67
C LEU A 35 5.82 -1.43 -13.12
N GLU A 36 5.56 -1.98 -14.31
CA GLU A 36 6.23 -3.18 -14.81
C GLU A 36 7.77 -3.05 -14.76
N ASP A 37 8.32 -1.88 -15.08
CA ASP A 37 9.78 -1.62 -15.03
C ASP A 37 10.37 -1.77 -13.62
N CYS A 38 9.62 -1.39 -12.58
CA CYS A 38 10.06 -1.47 -11.19
C CYS A 38 10.24 -2.91 -10.70
N TYR A 39 9.58 -3.86 -11.35
CA TYR A 39 9.65 -5.29 -11.03
C TYR A 39 10.46 -6.10 -12.04
N SER A 40 10.59 -5.59 -13.27
CA SER A 40 11.35 -6.20 -14.35
C SER A 40 12.85 -5.91 -14.27
N ASN A 41 13.24 -4.70 -13.86
CA ASN A 41 14.65 -4.31 -13.77
C ASN A 41 15.20 -4.57 -12.34
N PRO A 42 16.19 -5.46 -12.16
CA PRO A 42 16.83 -5.69 -10.87
C PRO A 42 17.40 -4.42 -10.21
N GLU A 43 17.91 -3.47 -10.99
CA GLU A 43 18.51 -2.23 -10.46
C GLU A 43 17.47 -1.28 -9.86
N LEU A 44 16.23 -1.32 -10.36
CA LEU A 44 15.12 -0.52 -9.85
C LEU A 44 14.40 -1.21 -8.68
N ARG A 45 14.46 -2.54 -8.64
CA ARG A 45 13.81 -3.38 -7.64
C ARG A 45 14.64 -3.51 -6.36
N ASP A 46 15.94 -3.73 -6.51
CA ASP A 46 16.85 -4.00 -5.39
C ASP A 46 16.87 -2.82 -4.41
N ARG A 47 16.47 -3.09 -3.16
CA ARG A 47 16.40 -2.06 -2.10
C ARG A 47 17.76 -1.42 -1.82
N ALA A 48 18.87 -2.13 -2.06
CA ALA A 48 20.21 -1.60 -1.85
C ALA A 48 20.56 -0.48 -2.85
N LEU A 49 19.99 -0.56 -4.07
CA LEU A 49 20.22 0.34 -5.19
C LEU A 49 19.14 1.43 -5.33
N ARG A 50 17.99 1.24 -4.67
CA ARG A 50 16.92 2.25 -4.57
C ARG A 50 17.35 3.47 -3.75
N LEU A 51 16.66 4.59 -3.99
CA LEU A 51 16.81 5.78 -3.15
C LEU A 51 16.44 5.46 -1.69
N PRO A 52 17.11 6.05 -0.69
CA PRO A 52 16.82 5.78 0.72
C PRO A 52 15.39 6.15 1.10
N SER A 53 14.66 5.22 1.74
CA SER A 53 13.31 5.43 2.30
C SER A 53 13.35 6.29 3.57
N THR A 54 13.56 7.59 3.38
CA THR A 54 13.56 8.60 4.46
C THR A 54 12.58 9.71 4.14
N ILE A 55 12.10 10.42 5.18
CA ILE A 55 11.23 11.58 5.02
C ILE A 55 11.84 12.62 4.08
N ASN A 56 13.15 12.87 4.17
CA ASN A 56 13.83 13.86 3.32
C ASN A 56 13.76 13.49 1.84
N THR A 57 13.95 12.21 1.52
CA THR A 57 13.82 11.71 0.15
C THR A 57 12.39 11.86 -0.34
N LEU A 58 11.40 11.45 0.46
CA LEU A 58 9.98 11.57 0.10
C LEU A 58 9.58 13.03 -0.16
N VAL A 59 9.93 13.93 0.75
CA VAL A 59 9.65 15.37 0.61
C VAL A 59 10.31 15.93 -0.65
N SER A 60 11.56 15.52 -0.94
CA SER A 60 12.26 15.96 -2.15
C SER A 60 11.57 15.48 -3.43
N LEU A 61 11.06 14.23 -3.46
CA LEU A 61 10.31 13.68 -4.59
C LEU A 61 8.97 14.40 -4.79
N ILE A 62 8.25 14.69 -3.71
CA ILE A 62 6.99 15.45 -3.75
C ILE A 62 7.24 16.88 -4.22
N GLN A 63 8.24 17.57 -3.68
CA GLN A 63 8.60 18.92 -4.11
C GLN A 63 9.02 18.97 -5.58
N LYS A 64 9.68 17.92 -6.08
CA LYS A 64 10.00 17.78 -7.51
C LYS A 64 8.71 17.65 -8.34
N ALA A 65 7.75 16.85 -7.89
CA ALA A 65 6.43 16.71 -8.50
C ALA A 65 5.64 18.04 -8.54
N GLU A 66 5.70 18.82 -7.46
CA GLU A 66 5.03 20.12 -7.34
C GLU A 66 5.61 21.19 -8.25
N ARG A 67 6.93 21.17 -8.50
CA ARG A 67 7.66 22.19 -9.28
C ARG A 67 7.79 21.86 -10.76
N ASP A 68 7.18 20.78 -11.24
CA ASP A 68 7.24 20.42 -12.66
C ASP A 68 6.59 21.46 -13.56
N GLU A 69 7.14 21.66 -14.76
CA GLU A 69 6.64 22.66 -15.71
C GLU A 69 5.17 22.40 -16.12
N HIS A 70 4.74 21.14 -16.25
CA HIS A 70 3.36 20.81 -16.54
C HIS A 70 2.43 21.17 -15.37
N THR A 71 2.88 20.91 -14.15
CA THR A 71 2.19 21.33 -12.92
C THR A 71 2.13 22.86 -12.84
N GLU A 72 3.23 23.56 -13.14
CA GLU A 72 3.32 25.02 -13.15
C GLU A 72 2.40 25.66 -14.22
N LYS A 73 2.29 25.03 -15.39
CA LYS A 73 1.40 25.47 -16.46
C LYS A 73 -0.08 25.26 -16.11
N TYR A 74 -0.40 24.16 -15.44
CA TYR A 74 -1.74 23.87 -14.93
C TYR A 74 -2.14 24.88 -13.84
N THR A 75 -1.26 25.12 -12.86
CA THR A 75 -1.47 26.08 -11.77
C THR A 75 -1.65 27.52 -12.28
N LYS A 76 -0.87 27.94 -13.28
CA LYS A 76 -1.06 29.23 -13.97
C LYS A 76 -2.40 29.35 -14.69
N LYS A 77 -2.94 28.25 -15.24
CA LYS A 77 -4.23 28.24 -15.95
C LYS A 77 -5.43 28.30 -14.99
N VAL A 78 -5.31 27.69 -13.80
CA VAL A 78 -6.37 27.62 -12.79
C VAL A 78 -6.27 28.77 -11.77
N GLY A 79 -5.17 29.52 -11.77
CA GLY A 79 -5.00 30.73 -10.96
C GLY A 79 -4.61 30.48 -9.50
N GLY A 80 -3.79 29.46 -9.22
CA GLY A 80 -3.37 29.15 -7.85
C GLY A 80 -2.31 28.06 -7.75
N VAL A 81 -1.78 27.81 -6.55
CA VAL A 81 -0.86 26.70 -6.22
C VAL A 81 -1.56 25.35 -6.44
N LEU A 82 -0.82 24.29 -6.77
CA LEU A 82 -1.41 22.95 -6.87
C LEU A 82 -2.06 22.59 -5.53
N ASP A 83 -3.35 22.27 -5.57
CA ASP A 83 -4.10 21.88 -4.39
C ASP A 83 -3.49 20.60 -3.81
N ALA A 84 -3.14 20.63 -2.51
CA ALA A 84 -2.62 19.48 -1.78
C ALA A 84 -3.58 18.28 -1.88
N THR A 85 -4.87 18.53 -2.05
CA THR A 85 -5.89 17.51 -2.30
C THR A 85 -5.60 16.76 -3.60
N VAL A 86 -5.37 17.52 -4.68
CA VAL A 86 -5.09 17.00 -6.02
C VAL A 86 -3.79 16.24 -6.07
N MET A 87 -2.76 16.78 -5.42
CA MET A 87 -1.47 16.10 -5.35
C MET A 87 -1.58 14.79 -4.56
N SER A 88 -2.22 14.81 -3.40
CA SER A 88 -2.27 13.64 -2.51
C SER A 88 -2.98 12.46 -3.17
N TYR A 89 -4.16 12.64 -3.75
CA TYR A 89 -4.82 11.51 -4.43
C TYR A 89 -4.07 11.08 -5.68
N SER A 90 -3.52 12.01 -6.46
CA SER A 90 -2.88 11.65 -7.72
C SER A 90 -1.62 10.83 -7.49
N ILE A 91 -0.83 11.16 -6.47
CA ILE A 91 0.32 10.38 -6.02
C ILE A 91 -0.12 8.99 -5.56
N LEU A 92 -1.13 8.90 -4.69
CA LEU A 92 -1.59 7.61 -4.17
C LEU A 92 -2.13 6.71 -5.28
N HIS A 93 -3.05 7.20 -6.12
CA HIS A 93 -3.61 6.42 -7.24
C HIS A 93 -2.56 6.08 -8.32
N ARG A 94 -1.49 6.86 -8.43
CA ARG A 94 -0.42 6.60 -9.40
C ARG A 94 0.63 5.64 -8.88
N PHE A 95 1.05 5.74 -7.63
CA PHE A 95 2.25 5.04 -7.14
C PHE A 95 1.99 4.06 -6.00
N ARG A 96 0.87 4.13 -5.29
CA ARG A 96 0.58 3.17 -4.23
C ARG A 96 -0.10 1.93 -4.83
N LEU A 97 0.43 0.75 -4.53
CA LEU A 97 -0.18 -0.54 -4.82
C LEU A 97 0.26 -1.55 -3.75
N ASP A 98 -0.61 -1.76 -2.78
CA ASP A 98 -0.30 -2.60 -1.61
C ASP A 98 -0.47 -4.09 -1.91
N GLY A 99 0.11 -4.94 -1.05
CA GLY A 99 -0.03 -6.40 -1.11
C GLY A 99 0.66 -7.07 -2.30
N ILE A 100 1.71 -6.48 -2.87
CA ILE A 100 2.48 -7.14 -3.93
C ILE A 100 3.36 -8.23 -3.31
N VAL A 101 3.12 -9.47 -3.72
CA VAL A 101 3.84 -10.65 -3.24
C VAL A 101 4.61 -11.27 -4.39
N ARG A 102 5.80 -11.80 -4.06
CA ARG A 102 6.62 -12.58 -4.97
C ARG A 102 6.12 -14.03 -5.00
N GLU A 103 5.99 -14.57 -6.21
CA GLU A 103 5.80 -16.01 -6.42
C GLU A 103 7.17 -16.70 -6.54
N PRO A 104 7.60 -17.49 -5.54
CA PRO A 104 8.94 -18.08 -5.52
C PRO A 104 9.16 -19.11 -6.63
N ASP A 105 8.12 -19.81 -7.06
CA ASP A 105 8.21 -20.92 -8.01
C ASP A 105 8.20 -20.45 -9.47
N VAL A 106 7.98 -19.15 -9.72
CA VAL A 106 8.10 -18.53 -11.04
C VAL A 106 9.52 -17.95 -11.20
N PRO A 107 10.37 -18.54 -12.05
CA PRO A 107 11.68 -17.97 -12.31
C PRO A 107 11.51 -16.59 -12.95
N SER A 108 12.21 -15.58 -12.41
CA SER A 108 12.38 -14.31 -13.10
C SER A 108 13.19 -14.58 -14.37
N SER A 109 12.53 -14.87 -15.48
CA SER A 109 13.24 -15.05 -16.74
C SER A 109 13.85 -13.70 -17.08
N LYS A 110 15.19 -13.64 -17.12
CA LYS A 110 15.87 -12.57 -17.86
C LYS A 110 15.18 -12.50 -19.22
N ALA A 111 14.73 -11.31 -19.63
CA ALA A 111 14.58 -11.05 -21.06
C ALA A 111 15.87 -11.57 -21.70
N ASN A 112 15.76 -12.64 -22.49
CA ASN A 112 16.92 -13.28 -23.05
C ASN A 112 17.75 -12.20 -23.73
N ILE A 113 19.05 -12.20 -23.41
CA ILE A 113 20.09 -11.69 -24.28
C ILE A 113 19.77 -12.35 -25.64
N THR A 114 19.44 -11.56 -26.66
CA THR A 114 18.76 -11.90 -27.94
C THR A 114 17.26 -11.57 -27.95
N GLY A 115 16.95 -10.47 -28.64
CA GLY A 115 15.73 -9.71 -28.51
C GLY A 115 14.43 -10.47 -28.80
N SER A 116 13.36 -9.95 -28.18
CA SER A 116 11.95 -10.22 -28.47
C SER A 116 11.19 -11.20 -27.56
N GLY A 117 11.65 -11.45 -26.33
CA GLY A 117 10.85 -12.08 -25.27
C GLY A 117 10.58 -11.13 -24.10
N LYS A 118 9.31 -10.78 -23.84
CA LYS A 118 8.92 -10.12 -22.57
C LYS A 118 9.19 -11.11 -21.44
N GLY A 119 10.09 -10.75 -20.51
CA GLY A 119 10.35 -11.57 -19.33
C GLY A 119 9.11 -11.70 -18.45
N VAL A 120 8.95 -12.84 -17.78
CA VAL A 120 7.88 -13.07 -16.81
C VAL A 120 8.21 -12.34 -15.51
N ILE A 121 7.28 -11.52 -15.03
CA ILE A 121 7.37 -10.81 -13.74
C ILE A 121 6.74 -11.71 -12.66
N PRO A 122 7.49 -12.24 -11.69
CA PRO A 122 6.97 -13.15 -10.66
C PRO A 122 6.39 -12.37 -9.46
N TYR A 123 5.66 -11.30 -9.73
CA TYR A 123 5.08 -10.44 -8.70
C TYR A 123 3.65 -10.12 -9.08
N ALA A 124 2.75 -10.19 -8.09
CA ALA A 124 1.35 -9.84 -8.27
C ALA A 124 0.78 -9.31 -6.94
N PRO A 125 -0.22 -8.40 -7.00
CA PRO A 125 -0.94 -7.97 -5.82
C PRO A 125 -1.88 -9.10 -5.38
N MET A 126 -1.37 -9.92 -4.46
CA MET A 126 -2.02 -11.11 -3.91
C MET A 126 -1.90 -11.21 -2.39
N GLY A 127 -1.11 -10.33 -1.79
CA GLY A 127 -0.96 -10.20 -0.36
C GLY A 127 -2.24 -9.68 0.28
N PRO A 128 -2.42 -9.93 1.57
CA PRO A 128 -3.61 -9.52 2.29
C PRO A 128 -3.86 -8.02 2.32
N GLU A 129 -2.80 -7.21 2.26
CA GLU A 129 -2.87 -5.75 2.20
C GLU A 129 -3.60 -5.27 0.94
N PHE A 130 -3.62 -6.09 -0.12
CA PHE A 130 -4.31 -5.75 -1.36
C PHE A 130 -5.83 -5.70 -1.22
N ASN A 131 -6.41 -6.53 -0.34
CA ASN A 131 -7.86 -6.54 -0.10
C ASN A 131 -8.33 -5.18 0.44
N LYS A 132 -7.59 -4.67 1.43
CA LYS A 132 -7.81 -3.34 2.00
C LYS A 132 -7.59 -2.25 0.94
N TYR A 133 -6.50 -2.36 0.16
CA TYR A 133 -6.20 -1.43 -0.93
C TYR A 133 -7.34 -1.33 -1.94
N LYS A 134 -7.95 -2.46 -2.36
CA LYS A 134 -9.06 -2.42 -3.32
C LYS A 134 -10.26 -1.65 -2.79
N ILE A 135 -10.60 -1.81 -1.52
CA ILE A 135 -11.72 -1.10 -0.91
C ILE A 135 -11.39 0.39 -0.79
N LEU A 136 -10.17 0.71 -0.31
CA LEU A 136 -9.71 2.10 -0.16
C LEU A 136 -9.69 2.84 -1.50
N PHE A 137 -9.01 2.30 -2.51
CA PHE A 137 -8.81 2.97 -3.80
C PHE A 137 -9.96 2.75 -4.80
N GLY A 138 -10.77 1.72 -4.59
CA GLY A 138 -11.94 1.44 -5.38
C GLY A 138 -13.11 2.35 -5.03
N GLU A 139 -13.29 2.63 -3.74
CA GLU A 139 -14.51 3.25 -3.20
C GLU A 139 -14.25 4.48 -2.32
N LEU A 140 -13.28 4.44 -1.39
CA LEU A 140 -13.16 5.43 -0.29
C LEU A 140 -12.27 6.64 -0.58
N ILE A 141 -11.20 6.45 -1.35
CA ILE A 141 -10.24 7.51 -1.69
C ILE A 141 -10.62 8.02 -3.09
N PRO A 142 -11.19 9.24 -3.19
CA PRO A 142 -11.55 9.80 -4.48
C PRO A 142 -10.33 10.10 -5.33
N GLY A 143 -10.58 10.27 -6.63
CA GLY A 143 -9.60 10.80 -7.56
C GLY A 143 -9.13 9.77 -8.58
N ASN A 144 -8.07 10.15 -9.29
CA ASN A 144 -7.44 9.32 -10.29
C ASN A 144 -5.96 9.72 -10.46
N ALA A 145 -5.22 8.87 -11.18
CA ALA A 145 -3.81 9.07 -11.46
C ALA A 145 -3.52 10.03 -12.64
N ILE A 146 -4.55 10.57 -13.33
CA ILE A 146 -4.38 11.32 -14.59
C ILE A 146 -3.69 12.66 -14.36
N LEU A 147 -3.93 13.27 -13.21
CA LEU A 147 -3.44 14.61 -12.91
C LEU A 147 -1.98 14.64 -12.47
N PHE A 148 -1.34 13.48 -12.31
CA PHE A 148 0.08 13.40 -12.04
C PHE A 148 0.90 13.53 -13.34
N PRO A 149 1.86 14.46 -13.42
CA PRO A 149 2.73 14.62 -14.59
C PRO A 149 3.68 13.42 -14.77
N ASN A 150 3.48 12.63 -15.83
CA ASN A 150 4.22 11.38 -16.04
C ASN A 150 5.72 11.56 -16.31
N SER A 151 6.15 12.74 -16.77
CA SER A 151 7.54 13.05 -17.12
C SER A 151 8.39 13.57 -15.97
N THR A 152 7.79 13.87 -14.81
CA THR A 152 8.50 14.55 -13.72
C THR A 152 9.52 13.68 -13.01
N LEU A 153 9.18 12.41 -12.81
CA LEU A 153 10.00 11.47 -12.07
C LEU A 153 10.69 10.50 -13.03
N GLY A 154 12.01 10.39 -12.90
CA GLY A 154 12.79 9.37 -13.60
C GLY A 154 12.47 7.96 -13.09
N PRO A 155 12.94 6.90 -13.77
CA PRO A 155 12.64 5.51 -13.40
C PRO A 155 13.00 5.16 -11.94
N HIS A 156 14.19 5.57 -11.46
CA HIS A 156 14.60 5.35 -10.07
C HIS A 156 13.71 6.08 -9.06
N GLU A 157 13.36 7.33 -9.35
CA GLU A 157 12.54 8.18 -8.48
C GLU A 157 11.11 7.65 -8.37
N LYS A 158 10.54 7.26 -9.51
CA LYS A 158 9.22 6.64 -9.62
C LYS A 158 9.14 5.33 -8.85
N CYS A 159 10.09 4.42 -9.07
CA CYS A 159 10.09 3.14 -8.37
C CYS A 159 10.36 3.33 -6.88
N ALA A 160 11.27 4.22 -6.50
CA ALA A 160 11.49 4.58 -5.10
C ALA A 160 10.22 5.11 -4.44
N LEU A 161 9.50 6.04 -5.08
CA LEU A 161 8.23 6.56 -4.58
C LEU A 161 7.18 5.45 -4.44
N HIS A 162 7.06 4.58 -5.44
CA HIS A 162 6.15 3.43 -5.39
C HIS A 162 6.42 2.52 -4.18
N PHE A 163 7.67 2.12 -3.96
CA PHE A 163 8.03 1.27 -2.82
C PHE A 163 8.05 1.99 -1.47
N MET A 164 8.12 3.33 -1.45
CA MET A 164 7.93 4.10 -0.21
C MET A 164 6.45 4.16 0.19
N LEU A 165 5.54 4.23 -0.79
CA LEU A 165 4.11 4.42 -0.53
C LEU A 165 3.32 3.12 -0.40
N SER A 166 3.83 2.01 -0.92
CA SER A 166 3.11 0.75 -0.99
C SER A 166 3.43 -0.15 0.20
N SER A 167 2.42 -0.55 0.96
CA SER A 167 2.56 -1.51 2.06
C SER A 167 2.62 -2.93 1.50
N THR A 168 3.77 -3.60 1.62
CA THR A 168 3.94 -4.99 1.18
C THR A 168 4.92 -5.72 2.08
N VAL A 169 4.69 -7.00 2.36
CA VAL A 169 5.63 -7.83 3.11
C VAL A 169 6.26 -8.90 2.21
N ASP A 170 7.59 -8.89 2.13
CA ASP A 170 8.36 -9.96 1.48
C ASP A 170 8.66 -11.07 2.49
N LEU A 171 8.02 -12.22 2.28
CA LEU A 171 8.16 -13.41 3.10
C LEU A 171 9.34 -14.31 2.67
N TRP A 172 9.99 -14.05 1.54
CA TRP A 172 10.95 -14.96 0.92
C TRP A 172 12.40 -14.51 1.02
N GLU A 173 12.63 -13.22 1.21
CA GLU A 173 13.99 -12.67 1.31
C GLU A 173 14.65 -13.11 2.62
N ARG A 174 15.69 -13.93 2.52
CA ARG A 174 16.39 -14.49 3.69
C ARG A 174 17.72 -13.85 4.01
N GLY A 175 18.38 -13.23 3.02
CA GLY A 175 19.70 -12.61 3.14
C GLY A 175 20.63 -13.28 4.15
N ASP A 176 21.11 -12.49 5.10
CA ASP A 176 21.93 -12.89 6.24
C ASP A 176 21.12 -12.96 7.54
N GLU A 177 19.86 -13.43 7.49
CA GLU A 177 18.97 -13.57 8.65
C GLU A 177 19.65 -14.19 9.88
N GLY A 178 20.60 -15.12 9.70
CA GLY A 178 21.35 -15.69 10.82
C GLY A 178 22.15 -14.68 11.64
N MET A 179 22.52 -13.54 11.05
CA MET A 179 23.27 -12.43 11.66
C MET A 179 22.36 -11.24 11.98
N THR A 180 21.48 -10.88 11.05
CA THR A 180 20.64 -9.67 11.15
C THR A 180 19.35 -9.90 11.92
N CYS A 181 18.74 -11.08 11.78
CA CYS A 181 17.55 -11.50 12.51
C CYS A 181 17.95 -12.29 13.77
N LYS A 182 18.31 -11.58 14.84
CA LYS A 182 18.55 -12.18 16.17
C LYS A 182 17.24 -12.52 16.90
N ARG A 183 16.29 -13.16 16.22
CA ARG A 183 15.15 -13.74 16.92
C ARG A 183 15.63 -14.93 17.75
N PRO A 184 15.30 -15.03 19.05
CA PRO A 184 15.33 -16.33 19.71
C PRO A 184 14.42 -17.27 18.90
N LYS A 185 14.77 -18.57 18.86
CA LYS A 185 13.85 -19.59 18.32
C LYS A 185 12.57 -19.54 19.16
N VAL A 186 11.60 -18.71 18.78
CA VAL A 186 10.24 -18.93 19.23
C VAL A 186 9.87 -20.28 18.64
N GLU A 187 9.46 -21.23 19.48
CA GLU A 187 8.92 -22.53 19.11
C GLU A 187 7.58 -22.38 18.40
N ASP A 188 7.52 -21.50 17.40
CA ASP A 188 6.35 -21.38 16.57
C ASP A 188 6.36 -22.57 15.61
N GLY A 189 5.41 -23.47 15.84
CA GLY A 189 5.17 -24.65 15.02
C GLY A 189 5.29 -24.39 13.52
N ASN A 190 5.97 -25.31 12.86
CA ASN A 190 5.91 -25.62 11.43
C ASN A 190 5.83 -24.42 10.46
N VAL A 191 6.67 -23.39 10.63
CA VAL A 191 6.91 -22.44 9.54
C VAL A 191 7.55 -23.23 8.40
N PRO A 192 6.99 -23.21 7.17
CA PRO A 192 7.61 -23.84 6.02
C PRO A 192 9.08 -23.40 5.93
N SER A 193 10.00 -24.35 5.82
CA SER A 193 11.45 -24.10 5.82
C SER A 193 11.95 -23.12 4.74
N ARG A 194 11.09 -22.76 3.80
CA ARG A 194 11.34 -21.80 2.72
C ARG A 194 11.05 -20.34 3.10
N LEU A 195 10.24 -20.07 4.12
CA LEU A 195 9.90 -18.69 4.52
C LEU A 195 11.00 -18.06 5.37
N SER A 196 11.10 -16.74 5.25
CA SER A 196 11.94 -15.88 6.08
C SER A 196 11.54 -15.94 7.55
N ARG A 197 12.52 -16.03 8.46
CA ARG A 197 12.26 -15.92 9.90
C ARG A 197 11.97 -14.49 10.34
N CYS A 198 12.40 -13.51 9.55
CA CYS A 198 12.15 -12.08 9.76
C CYS A 198 11.73 -11.47 8.41
N PRO A 199 10.44 -11.55 8.05
CA PRO A 199 9.95 -10.95 6.81
C PRO A 199 10.29 -9.47 6.71
N LEU A 200 10.49 -9.00 5.48
CA LEU A 200 10.83 -7.61 5.20
C LEU A 200 9.57 -6.81 4.87
N GLU A 201 9.35 -5.72 5.58
CA GLU A 201 8.31 -4.74 5.24
C GLU A 201 8.88 -3.73 4.23
N ASP A 202 8.18 -3.52 3.12
CA ASP A 202 8.32 -2.34 2.24
C ASP A 202 7.24 -1.31 2.62
N GLY A 203 7.34 -0.07 2.13
CA GLY A 203 6.39 0.98 2.48
C GLY A 203 6.64 1.62 3.85
N VAL A 204 7.80 1.36 4.46
CA VAL A 204 8.20 1.93 5.75
C VAL A 204 9.36 2.90 5.57
N MET A 205 9.28 4.04 6.24
CA MET A 205 10.37 5.01 6.32
C MET A 205 10.93 5.11 7.72
N ALA A 206 12.24 5.30 7.80
CA ALA A 206 12.90 5.65 9.05
C ALA A 206 12.70 7.14 9.36
N VAL A 207 12.27 7.41 10.58
CA VAL A 207 12.13 8.74 11.17
C VAL A 207 13.17 8.87 12.27
N HIS A 208 14.05 9.85 12.15
CA HIS A 208 15.03 10.13 13.20
C HIS A 208 14.51 11.26 14.08
N THR A 209 14.15 10.94 15.32
CA THR A 209 13.81 11.94 16.32
C THR A 209 15.02 12.21 17.21
N PRO A 210 15.33 13.48 17.55
CA PRO A 210 16.51 13.82 18.36
C PRO A 210 16.44 13.27 19.79
N TYR A 211 15.28 12.76 20.22
CA TYR A 211 15.02 12.22 21.55
C TYR A 211 15.02 10.68 21.60
N SER A 212 15.05 9.99 20.46
CA SER A 212 15.06 8.53 20.40
C SER A 212 16.41 7.99 19.93
N LEU A 213 16.98 7.07 20.72
CA LEU A 213 18.20 6.33 20.35
C LEU A 213 17.95 5.26 19.27
N ARG A 214 16.69 5.08 18.84
CA ARG A 214 16.29 4.16 17.76
C ARG A 214 15.58 4.96 16.67
N ALA A 215 15.80 4.58 15.41
CA ALA A 215 15.01 5.12 14.31
C ALA A 215 13.54 4.69 14.50
N ASP A 216 12.66 5.67 14.63
CA ASP A 216 11.22 5.49 14.61
C ASP A 216 10.76 5.15 13.19
N THR A 217 9.55 4.61 13.04
CA THR A 217 9.03 4.18 11.73
C THR A 217 7.67 4.77 11.45
N VAL A 218 7.38 4.98 10.16
CA VAL A 218 6.06 5.41 9.71
C VAL A 218 5.82 4.90 8.29
N SER A 219 4.57 4.50 7.99
CA SER A 219 4.12 4.26 6.62
C SER A 219 3.62 5.57 5.98
N PRO A 220 4.39 6.19 5.07
CA PRO A 220 3.95 7.43 4.42
C PRO A 220 2.75 7.22 3.51
N GLY A 221 2.59 6.02 2.95
CA GLY A 221 1.41 5.68 2.16
C GLY A 221 0.14 5.88 2.98
N THR A 222 0.13 5.38 4.21
CA THR A 222 -0.99 5.52 5.15
C THR A 222 -1.19 6.98 5.58
N VAL A 223 -0.11 7.71 5.89
CA VAL A 223 -0.20 9.14 6.24
C VAL A 223 -0.85 9.95 5.11
N ILE A 224 -0.35 9.80 3.87
CA ILE A 224 -0.87 10.55 2.72
C ILE A 224 -2.31 10.11 2.40
N ALA A 225 -2.69 8.85 2.62
CA ALA A 225 -4.07 8.40 2.47
C ALA A 225 -5.02 9.06 3.48
N GLY A 226 -4.61 9.20 4.74
CA GLY A 226 -5.36 9.95 5.74
C GLY A 226 -5.52 11.42 5.35
N ILE A 227 -4.43 12.08 4.92
CA ILE A 227 -4.45 13.46 4.42
C ILE A 227 -5.38 13.61 3.21
N ALA A 228 -5.31 12.70 2.24
CA ALA A 228 -6.18 12.74 1.07
C ALA A 228 -7.66 12.60 1.45
N ALA A 229 -7.97 11.70 2.39
CA ALA A 229 -9.33 11.47 2.86
C ALA A 229 -9.86 12.61 3.75
N SER A 230 -8.99 13.36 4.45
CA SER A 230 -9.40 14.53 5.24
C SER A 230 -9.57 15.78 4.37
N LEU A 231 -8.75 15.93 3.32
CA LEU A 231 -8.88 17.03 2.36
C LEU A 231 -10.13 16.89 1.49
N GLN A 232 -10.54 15.65 1.16
CA GLN A 232 -11.74 15.39 0.39
C GLN A 232 -12.66 14.38 1.08
N HIS A 233 -13.56 14.91 1.91
CA HIS A 233 -14.56 14.11 2.62
C HIS A 233 -15.53 13.42 1.65
N GLN A 234 -15.76 12.13 1.86
CA GLN A 234 -16.74 11.34 1.13
C GLN A 234 -17.52 10.43 2.08
N GLU A 235 -18.82 10.34 1.84
CA GLU A 235 -19.70 9.38 2.50
C GLU A 235 -20.07 8.26 1.53
N ILE A 236 -19.80 7.03 1.93
CA ILE A 236 -20.09 5.84 1.12
C ILE A 236 -21.04 4.93 1.88
N PRO A 237 -22.14 4.47 1.27
CA PRO A 237 -23.02 3.49 1.88
C PRO A 237 -22.25 2.21 2.23
N LEU A 238 -22.39 1.74 3.48
CA LEU A 238 -21.71 0.53 3.95
C LEU A 238 -22.07 -0.70 3.11
N SER A 239 -23.32 -0.78 2.61
CA SER A 239 -23.74 -1.85 1.71
C SER A 239 -22.82 -2.01 0.49
N LYS A 240 -22.29 -0.89 -0.05
CA LYS A 240 -21.36 -0.92 -1.17
C LYS A 240 -20.01 -1.55 -0.81
N LEU A 241 -19.58 -1.40 0.44
CA LEU A 241 -18.31 -1.95 0.92
C LEU A 241 -18.41 -3.44 1.25
N LEU A 242 -19.58 -3.90 1.74
CA LEU A 242 -19.80 -5.30 2.13
C LEU A 242 -20.01 -6.27 0.95
N HIS A 243 -20.40 -5.75 -0.21
CA HIS A 243 -20.65 -6.54 -1.42
C HIS A 243 -19.44 -6.63 -2.38
N ASN A 244 -18.33 -5.93 -2.09
CA ASN A 244 -17.15 -5.82 -2.96
C ASN A 244 -16.03 -6.82 -2.57
N THR A 245 -16.36 -8.06 -2.21
CA THR A 245 -15.38 -9.11 -1.94
C THR A 245 -15.13 -9.98 -3.17
N GLU A 246 -13.85 -10.23 -3.48
CA GLU A 246 -13.38 -10.93 -4.69
C GLU A 246 -13.92 -12.36 -4.85
N ASP A 247 -14.24 -13.02 -3.74
CA ASP A 247 -14.70 -14.41 -3.74
C ASP A 247 -16.16 -14.55 -4.20
N GLY A 248 -16.86 -13.45 -4.51
CA GLY A 248 -18.28 -13.46 -4.85
C GLY A 248 -19.18 -13.91 -3.69
N VAL A 249 -18.60 -14.09 -2.50
CA VAL A 249 -19.31 -14.37 -1.26
C VAL A 249 -19.31 -13.10 -0.44
N ALA A 250 -20.50 -12.58 -0.14
CA ALA A 250 -20.63 -11.33 0.57
C ALA A 250 -20.12 -11.51 2.01
N VAL A 251 -19.50 -10.47 2.57
CA VAL A 251 -19.05 -10.49 3.99
C VAL A 251 -20.24 -10.80 4.92
N THR A 252 -21.45 -10.39 4.51
CA THR A 252 -22.71 -10.70 5.20
C THR A 252 -22.97 -12.20 5.32
N ASP A 253 -22.58 -12.99 4.33
CA ASP A 253 -22.80 -14.44 4.33
C ASP A 253 -21.89 -15.15 5.35
N TRP A 254 -20.80 -14.49 5.75
CA TRP A 254 -19.83 -15.00 6.73
C TRP A 254 -20.03 -14.43 8.13
N ILE A 255 -20.70 -13.27 8.23
CA ILE A 255 -20.92 -12.57 9.49
C ILE A 255 -22.42 -12.27 9.61
N PRO A 256 -23.20 -13.18 10.23
CA PRO A 256 -24.65 -13.07 10.28
C PRO A 256 -25.15 -11.75 10.90
N VAL A 257 -24.38 -11.17 11.82
CA VAL A 257 -24.68 -9.88 12.47
C VAL A 257 -24.72 -8.72 11.45
N LEU A 258 -24.04 -8.84 10.31
CA LEU A 258 -24.06 -7.81 9.27
C LEU A 258 -25.34 -7.83 8.43
N HIS A 259 -26.17 -8.90 8.48
CA HIS A 259 -27.46 -8.92 7.80
C HIS A 259 -28.44 -7.89 8.36
N ASP A 260 -28.36 -7.61 9.66
CA ASP A 260 -29.24 -6.67 10.36
C ASP A 260 -28.73 -5.22 10.33
N VAL A 261 -27.57 -4.98 9.70
CA VAL A 261 -27.02 -3.63 9.62
C VAL A 261 -27.89 -2.76 8.71
N PRO A 262 -28.34 -1.58 9.18
CA PRO A 262 -29.18 -0.70 8.39
C PRO A 262 -28.54 -0.35 7.04
N GLN A 263 -29.26 -0.61 5.94
CA GLN A 263 -28.79 -0.30 4.58
C GLN A 263 -28.47 1.18 4.34
N LYS A 264 -28.93 2.07 5.23
CA LYS A 264 -28.71 3.53 5.18
C LYS A 264 -27.45 3.98 5.92
N LEU A 265 -26.70 3.09 6.57
CA LEU A 265 -25.47 3.50 7.26
C LEU A 265 -24.42 3.93 6.23
N THR A 266 -23.88 5.13 6.40
CA THR A 266 -22.77 5.66 5.60
C THR A 266 -21.50 5.69 6.42
N ILE A 267 -20.36 5.49 5.75
CA ILE A 267 -19.03 5.60 6.33
C ILE A 267 -18.32 6.77 5.67
N LEU A 268 -17.70 7.61 6.51
CA LEU A 268 -16.81 8.67 6.07
C LEU A 268 -15.43 8.09 5.76
N ASN A 269 -14.90 8.40 4.60
CA ASN A 269 -13.58 7.97 4.16
C ASN A 269 -12.44 8.38 5.10
N THR A 270 -12.55 9.54 5.77
CA THR A 270 -11.53 10.02 6.73
C THR A 270 -11.30 9.04 7.87
N TRP A 271 -12.35 8.39 8.39
CA TRP A 271 -12.20 7.35 9.40
C TRP A 271 -11.71 6.04 8.80
N ALA A 272 -12.19 5.70 7.60
CA ALA A 272 -11.83 4.44 6.96
C ALA A 272 -10.37 4.39 6.46
N ALA A 273 -9.76 5.53 6.14
CA ALA A 273 -8.38 5.62 5.66
C ALA A 273 -7.33 5.79 6.78
N THR A 274 -7.76 5.86 8.04
CA THR A 274 -6.91 6.06 9.22
C THR A 274 -6.93 4.83 10.12
N LEU A 275 -6.24 4.90 11.27
CA LEU A 275 -6.20 3.81 12.26
C LEU A 275 -7.59 3.28 12.65
N ALA A 276 -8.63 4.12 12.64
CA ALA A 276 -9.99 3.69 12.96
C ALA A 276 -10.54 2.67 11.96
N GLY A 277 -10.28 2.85 10.66
CA GLY A 277 -10.65 1.90 9.61
C GLY A 277 -9.88 0.59 9.73
N ASP A 278 -8.61 0.68 10.11
CA ASP A 278 -7.75 -0.49 10.30
C ASP A 278 -8.20 -1.33 11.50
N MET A 279 -8.55 -0.68 12.61
CA MET A 279 -9.17 -1.36 13.75
C MET A 279 -10.54 -1.96 13.41
N ALA A 280 -11.32 -1.30 12.54
CA ALA A 280 -12.59 -1.84 12.08
C ALA A 280 -12.39 -3.09 11.21
N GLU A 281 -11.37 -3.12 10.36
CA GLU A 281 -10.99 -4.31 9.58
C GLU A 281 -10.56 -5.46 10.50
N VAL A 282 -9.75 -5.20 11.54
CA VAL A 282 -9.40 -6.23 12.54
C VAL A 282 -10.64 -6.78 13.23
N ALA A 283 -11.54 -5.90 13.69
CA ALA A 283 -12.72 -6.30 14.46
C ALA A 283 -13.77 -7.04 13.62
N ILE A 284 -13.98 -6.59 12.38
CA ILE A 284 -15.05 -7.11 11.51
C ILE A 284 -14.53 -8.26 10.64
N TYR A 285 -13.32 -8.19 10.11
CA TYR A 285 -12.78 -9.19 9.20
C TYR A 285 -11.88 -10.20 9.91
N GLN A 286 -10.76 -9.75 10.49
CA GLN A 286 -9.74 -10.66 11.03
C GLN A 286 -10.23 -11.50 12.22
N GLY A 287 -10.98 -10.87 13.13
CA GLY A 287 -11.56 -11.54 14.31
C GLY A 287 -12.43 -12.73 13.93
N PRO A 288 -13.54 -12.52 13.21
CA PRO A 288 -14.41 -13.60 12.75
C PRO A 288 -13.70 -14.60 11.83
N TYR A 289 -12.76 -14.15 10.98
CA TYR A 289 -11.99 -15.05 10.11
C TYR A 289 -11.19 -16.10 10.90
N LYS A 290 -10.51 -15.69 11.99
CA LYS A 290 -9.77 -16.63 12.86
C LYS A 290 -10.67 -17.59 13.64
N LEU A 291 -11.93 -17.22 13.91
CA LEU A 291 -12.92 -18.10 14.53
C LEU A 291 -13.47 -19.18 13.58
N ARG A 292 -13.31 -19.00 12.25
CA ARG A 292 -13.82 -19.91 11.23
C ARG A 292 -12.90 -21.09 10.93
N THR A 293 -11.59 -20.96 11.13
CA THR A 293 -10.66 -22.08 10.89
C THR A 293 -10.98 -23.23 11.86
N PRO A 294 -11.19 -24.48 11.38
CA PRO A 294 -11.54 -25.61 12.24
C PRO A 294 -10.37 -25.95 13.15
N ILE A 295 -10.41 -25.46 14.39
CA ILE A 295 -9.45 -25.80 15.43
C ILE A 295 -9.87 -27.16 16.00
N LYS A 296 -8.97 -28.13 15.93
CA LYS A 296 -9.16 -29.49 16.49
C LYS A 296 -9.22 -29.52 18.02
N ASP A 297 -8.88 -28.41 18.67
CA ASP A 297 -8.79 -28.28 20.12
C ASP A 297 -9.71 -27.14 20.61
N GLN A 298 -10.92 -27.54 21.01
CA GLN A 298 -12.05 -26.67 21.34
C GLN A 298 -11.89 -25.88 22.66
N GLU A 299 -10.70 -25.89 23.29
CA GLU A 299 -10.42 -25.22 24.58
C GLU A 299 -9.67 -23.87 24.47
N ALA A 300 -9.32 -23.39 23.27
CA ALA A 300 -8.47 -22.20 23.09
C ALA A 300 -9.18 -20.96 22.52
N ILE A 301 -10.50 -20.77 22.73
CA ILE A 301 -11.17 -19.53 22.27
C ILE A 301 -10.94 -18.37 23.27
N LYS A 302 -9.66 -18.07 23.50
CA LYS A 302 -9.18 -16.69 23.55
C LYS A 302 -8.36 -16.53 22.28
N ALA A 303 -9.04 -16.25 21.16
CA ALA A 303 -8.33 -15.76 19.99
C ALA A 303 -7.73 -14.41 20.40
N ASP A 304 -6.46 -14.41 20.82
CA ASP A 304 -5.72 -13.19 21.10
C ASP A 304 -5.64 -12.43 19.77
N LEU A 305 -6.58 -11.52 19.55
CA LEU A 305 -6.50 -10.53 18.49
C LEU A 305 -5.38 -9.58 18.88
N LYS A 306 -4.23 -9.78 18.25
CA LYS A 306 -3.08 -8.91 18.43
C LYS A 306 -3.09 -7.87 17.33
N VAL A 307 -2.98 -6.63 17.74
CA VAL A 307 -2.82 -5.47 16.87
C VAL A 307 -1.41 -4.96 17.08
N GLY A 308 -0.66 -4.73 16.00
CA GLY A 308 0.74 -4.33 16.08
C GLY A 308 1.68 -5.52 15.88
N ALA A 309 2.16 -5.68 14.65
CA ALA A 309 3.37 -6.41 14.38
C ALA A 309 4.56 -5.48 14.66
N GLU A 310 5.21 -5.71 15.80
CA GLU A 310 6.45 -5.01 16.14
C GLU A 310 7.51 -5.29 15.08
N GLY A 311 8.40 -4.33 14.85
CA GLY A 311 9.50 -4.50 13.93
C GLY A 311 10.73 -3.69 14.33
N TRP A 312 11.82 -3.93 13.61
CA TRP A 312 13.05 -3.19 13.84
C TRP A 312 13.88 -3.09 12.57
N TRP A 313 14.63 -1.99 12.46
CA TRP A 313 15.66 -1.77 11.47
C TRP A 313 16.92 -2.57 11.81
N GLY A 314 17.44 -3.34 10.85
CA GLY A 314 18.62 -4.21 11.05
C GLY A 314 19.95 -3.52 11.39
N ALA A 315 19.99 -2.21 11.60
CA ALA A 315 21.19 -1.47 12.00
C ALA A 315 21.24 -1.29 13.53
N GLY A 316 21.52 -2.38 14.25
CA GLY A 316 22.00 -2.27 15.63
C GLY A 316 23.46 -1.83 15.67
N PRO A 317 23.95 -1.22 16.77
CA PRO A 317 25.35 -0.78 16.90
C PRO A 317 26.40 -1.89 16.75
N ASN A 318 25.98 -3.16 16.73
CA ASN A 318 26.84 -4.35 16.59
C ASN A 318 26.43 -5.27 15.43
N ILE A 319 25.63 -4.77 14.46
CA ILE A 319 25.22 -5.55 13.28
C ILE A 319 25.89 -4.89 12.07
N PRO A 320 26.88 -5.52 11.43
CA PRO A 320 27.47 -4.97 10.22
C PRO A 320 26.37 -4.87 9.16
N ALA A 321 26.17 -3.66 8.63
CA ALA A 321 25.33 -3.47 7.46
C ALA A 321 25.84 -4.41 6.34
N PRO A 322 24.94 -5.05 5.55
CA PRO A 322 25.38 -5.87 4.44
C PRO A 322 26.29 -5.05 3.54
N THR A 323 27.48 -5.57 3.30
CA THR A 323 28.66 -4.98 2.63
C THR A 323 28.44 -4.74 1.14
N VAL A 324 27.33 -4.10 0.77
CA VAL A 324 27.16 -3.49 -0.55
C VAL A 324 27.66 -2.05 -0.43
N TYR A 325 28.83 -1.82 -1.04
CA TYR A 325 29.56 -0.56 -1.11
C TYR A 325 28.64 0.63 -1.45
N THR A 326 28.09 1.27 -0.43
CA THR A 326 27.45 2.60 -0.55
C THR A 326 27.96 3.44 0.61
N THR A 327 28.44 4.64 0.31
CA THR A 327 29.15 5.55 1.22
C THR A 327 28.25 6.18 2.29
N ASP A 328 27.07 5.63 2.55
CA ASP A 328 26.15 6.09 3.58
C ASP A 328 25.73 4.91 4.48
N SER A 329 26.68 4.48 5.31
CA SER A 329 26.53 3.37 6.26
C SER A 329 25.68 3.72 7.49
N ARG A 330 24.94 4.85 7.48
CA ARG A 330 24.18 5.36 8.64
C ARG A 330 22.67 5.22 8.51
N VAL A 331 22.15 4.85 7.34
CA VAL A 331 20.70 4.65 7.14
C VAL A 331 20.41 3.16 7.09
N ALA A 332 19.66 2.67 8.07
CA ALA A 332 19.16 1.30 8.02
C ALA A 332 18.25 1.13 6.80
N LYS A 333 18.55 0.16 5.95
CA LYS A 333 17.83 -0.06 4.68
C LYS A 333 16.73 -1.11 4.78
N TRP A 334 16.74 -1.93 5.83
CA TRP A 334 15.86 -3.11 5.97
C TRP A 334 15.04 -3.03 7.26
N TYR A 335 13.72 -3.06 7.13
CA TYR A 335 12.80 -3.15 8.25
C TYR A 335 12.26 -4.58 8.35
N TYR A 336 12.50 -5.20 9.50
CA TYR A 336 12.14 -6.58 9.77
C TYR A 336 10.91 -6.63 10.66
N LEU A 337 9.94 -7.46 10.28
CA LEU A 337 8.75 -7.71 11.10
C LEU A 337 8.99 -8.85 12.06
N LEU A 338 8.74 -8.60 13.36
CA LEU A 338 8.29 -9.48 14.46
C LEU A 338 7.67 -10.82 14.07
N ARG A 339 6.71 -10.69 13.20
CA ARG A 339 5.71 -11.69 12.89
C ARG A 339 4.95 -11.18 11.67
N ASN A 340 4.51 -12.09 10.82
CA ASN A 340 3.53 -11.79 9.79
C ASN A 340 2.77 -13.07 9.43
N ARG A 341 1.84 -13.48 10.30
CA ARG A 341 1.06 -14.73 10.11
C ARG A 341 -0.43 -14.51 9.94
N ASP A 342 -0.90 -13.36 10.39
CA ASP A 342 -2.24 -13.23 10.93
C ASP A 342 -2.94 -11.95 10.46
N LEU A 343 -2.50 -11.39 9.31
CA LEU A 343 -2.98 -10.12 8.76
C LEU A 343 -2.74 -8.92 9.70
N GLU A 344 -1.75 -9.04 10.59
CA GLU A 344 -1.50 -8.07 11.65
C GLU A 344 -1.09 -6.71 11.06
N MET A 345 -1.71 -5.63 11.54
CA MET A 345 -1.29 -4.26 11.22
C MET A 345 0.09 -4.00 11.81
N THR A 346 0.99 -3.35 11.06
CA THR A 346 2.37 -3.09 11.51
C THR A 346 2.47 -1.83 12.37
N ASP A 347 3.50 -1.73 13.22
CA ASP A 347 3.74 -0.51 14.02
C ASP A 347 3.89 0.75 13.16
N ALA A 348 4.47 0.61 11.96
CA ALA A 348 4.65 1.71 11.02
C ALA A 348 3.30 2.18 10.44
N GLU A 349 2.39 1.25 10.16
CA GLU A 349 1.02 1.55 9.74
C GLU A 349 0.19 2.16 10.86
N ILE A 350 0.31 1.66 12.10
CA ILE A 350 -0.36 2.23 13.27
C ILE A 350 0.03 3.70 13.44
N ARG A 351 1.33 3.99 13.44
CA ARG A 351 1.85 5.36 13.56
C ARG A 351 1.36 6.23 12.39
N GLY A 352 1.44 5.73 11.16
CA GLY A 352 0.97 6.45 9.99
C GLY A 352 -0.54 6.72 9.99
N GLY A 353 -1.33 5.80 10.54
CA GLY A 353 -2.78 5.93 10.68
C GLY A 353 -3.21 6.91 11.77
N ILE A 354 -2.35 7.17 12.77
CA ILE A 354 -2.55 8.22 13.77
C ILE A 354 -2.15 9.58 13.19
N ASP A 355 -1.00 9.66 12.54
CA ASP A 355 -0.42 10.91 12.01
C ASP A 355 -1.14 11.41 10.74
N GLY A 356 -1.90 10.55 10.06
CA GLY A 356 -2.66 10.90 8.86
C GLY A 356 -3.98 11.65 9.12
N LYS A 357 -4.35 11.94 10.37
CA LYS A 357 -5.63 12.56 10.73
C LYS A 357 -5.54 14.05 11.03
#